data_AF-A0AAJ7E7I3-F1
#
_entry.id   AF-A0AAJ7E7I3-F1
#
_cell.length_a   1.000
_cell.length_b   1.000
_cell.length_c   1.000
_cell.angle_alpha   90.00
_cell.angle_beta   90.00
_cell.angle_gamma   90.00
#
_symmetry.space_group_name_H-M   'P 1'
#
loop_
_entity.id
_entity.type
_entity.pdbx_description
1 polymer ?
#
loop_
_entity_poly.entity_id
_entity_poly.type
_entity_poly.pdbx_seq_one_letter_code
_entity_poly.pdbx_strand_id
1 'polypeptide(L)'
;MNDLLTEFTRNLNNFLTGRDGDDKGTLIKAHSSNLQALGDFSFPNTITAWHEYMNEEADLNNSNFLTCVKKDAADIINASSKWKLSVRNVKFINDRVHLFIDRRTAIRVCLECCTANNHWIIQKLNNKQNVACIDPSCDGASITSLRVKSLVHAINSLVAINSGNLPETSRIVVTSKSSNMCGAGQTVLCGPVLNANTNVKESILSGEDFIKLRQNELMLIAHHKYGLRAGTGDNWRDYIAHLGHSAVTFELLQIQPSSAVKINFDVSTGCSKGAAFILYNCARLETIIRTFNERVVDGTYPPLPQIANIDFSLLTQEEEWALVLRYAAGAAGALAGCGARPHTLCAFLSAMARLLSQYYRKTRILTASRYFCYTLPLSINETLTSKTHYLTK
;
A
#
# COMPACT_ATOMS: atom_id res chain seq x y z
N MET A 1 -1.46 -1.74 -14.82
CA MET A 1 -1.61 -0.60 -13.88
C MET A 1 -0.44 0.35 -14.12
N ASN A 2 -0.64 1.67 -13.99
CA ASN A 2 0.44 2.64 -14.21
C ASN A 2 1.30 2.75 -12.95
N ASP A 3 2.53 2.25 -12.99
CA ASP A 3 3.49 2.37 -11.88
C ASP A 3 4.54 3.44 -12.20
N LEU A 4 4.34 4.65 -11.67
CA LEU A 4 5.21 5.80 -11.92
C LEU A 4 6.63 5.60 -11.39
N LEU A 5 6.80 4.88 -10.28
CA LEU A 5 8.12 4.71 -9.66
C LEU A 5 8.95 3.71 -10.47
N THR A 6 8.31 2.64 -10.93
CA THR A 6 8.92 1.67 -11.85
C THR A 6 9.21 2.31 -13.21
N GLU A 7 8.27 3.08 -13.77
CA GLU A 7 8.48 3.84 -15.02
C GLU A 7 9.67 4.81 -14.92
N PHE A 8 9.78 5.56 -13.83
CA PHE A 8 10.93 6.45 -13.58
C PHE A 8 12.24 5.68 -13.48
N THR A 9 12.24 4.58 -12.71
CA THR A 9 13.43 3.74 -12.51
C THR A 9 13.92 3.16 -13.83
N ARG A 10 13.01 2.67 -14.67
CA ARG A 10 13.29 2.16 -16.01
C ARG A 10 13.83 3.26 -16.94
N ASN A 11 13.18 4.42 -16.99
CA ASN A 11 13.64 5.54 -17.82
C ASN A 11 15.05 6.01 -17.42
N LEU A 12 15.32 6.07 -16.11
CA LEU A 12 16.63 6.42 -15.58
C LEU A 12 17.67 5.34 -15.93
N ASN A 13 17.34 4.06 -15.78
CA ASN A 13 18.24 2.96 -16.13
C ASN A 13 18.60 2.96 -17.61
N ASN A 14 17.60 3.10 -18.49
CA ASN A 14 17.80 3.15 -19.94
C ASN A 14 18.63 4.38 -20.33
N PHE A 15 18.37 5.52 -19.69
CA PHE A 15 19.19 6.70 -19.88
C PHE A 15 20.64 6.43 -19.48
N LEU A 16 20.91 5.92 -18.28
CA LEU A 16 22.26 5.69 -17.77
C LEU A 16 23.04 4.68 -18.61
N THR A 17 22.42 3.54 -18.96
CA THR A 17 23.09 2.40 -19.58
C THR A 17 22.99 2.35 -21.11
N GLY A 18 22.05 3.08 -21.71
CA GLY A 18 21.75 2.99 -23.14
C GLY A 18 21.11 1.68 -23.57
N ARG A 19 20.71 0.81 -22.62
CA ARG A 19 20.03 -0.47 -22.89
C ARG A 19 18.55 -0.37 -22.52
N ASP A 20 17.68 -0.89 -23.37
CA ASP A 20 16.29 -1.16 -22.99
C ASP A 20 16.26 -2.48 -22.20
N GLY A 21 16.39 -2.38 -20.87
CA GLY A 21 16.51 -3.52 -19.97
C GLY A 21 15.28 -3.75 -19.09
N ASP A 22 15.00 -5.02 -18.80
CA ASP A 22 13.95 -5.53 -17.90
C ASP A 22 14.22 -5.08 -16.44
N ASP A 23 13.18 -4.77 -15.66
CA ASP A 23 13.24 -4.18 -14.30
C ASP A 23 13.92 -5.06 -13.22
N LYS A 24 14.53 -6.19 -13.58
CA LYS A 24 15.12 -7.14 -12.65
C LYS A 24 16.53 -6.69 -12.23
N GLY A 25 16.64 -6.21 -10.99
CA GLY A 25 17.94 -5.96 -10.36
C GLY A 25 18.50 -4.56 -10.59
N THR A 26 17.64 -3.54 -10.74
CA THR A 26 18.10 -2.16 -10.89
C THR A 26 18.89 -1.69 -9.66
N LEU A 27 20.08 -1.11 -9.89
CA LEU A 27 20.93 -0.51 -8.85
C LEU A 27 20.36 0.81 -8.30
N ILE A 28 19.25 1.24 -8.89
CA ILE A 28 18.49 2.43 -8.54
C ILE A 28 17.57 2.09 -7.37
N LYS A 29 17.77 2.77 -6.25
CA LYS A 29 17.00 2.62 -5.02
C LYS A 29 16.03 3.78 -4.86
N ALA A 30 14.74 3.50 -4.77
CA ALA A 30 13.75 4.45 -4.26
C ALA A 30 13.86 4.57 -2.73
N HIS A 31 13.89 5.78 -2.20
CA HIS A 31 13.96 6.02 -0.77
C HIS A 31 12.58 6.10 -0.12
N SER A 32 12.48 5.63 1.12
CA SER A 32 11.22 5.60 1.88
C SER A 32 11.20 6.50 3.11
N SER A 33 12.32 7.16 3.41
CA SER A 33 12.56 8.00 4.59
C SER A 33 13.73 8.93 4.34
N ASN A 34 13.83 10.02 5.12
CA ASN A 34 14.89 11.03 5.01
C ASN A 34 14.98 11.66 3.60
N LEU A 35 13.84 11.86 2.94
CA LEU A 35 13.76 12.35 1.55
C LEU A 35 14.39 13.74 1.39
N GLN A 36 14.32 14.58 2.43
CA GLN A 36 15.01 15.87 2.44
C GLN A 36 16.55 15.74 2.35
N ALA A 37 17.13 14.73 3.00
CA ALA A 37 18.58 14.55 3.06
C ALA A 37 19.10 13.70 1.89
N LEU A 38 18.42 12.60 1.58
CA LEU A 38 18.87 11.58 0.63
C LEU A 38 18.15 11.67 -0.72
N GLY A 39 17.20 12.58 -0.90
CA GLY A 39 16.38 12.63 -2.10
C GLY A 39 15.44 11.43 -2.23
N ASP A 40 14.82 11.33 -3.39
CA ASP A 40 13.75 10.37 -3.69
C ASP A 40 14.30 9.07 -4.26
N PHE A 41 15.39 9.16 -5.03
CA PHE A 41 16.08 8.02 -5.63
C PHE A 41 17.58 8.14 -5.45
N SER A 42 18.29 7.02 -5.45
CA SER A 42 19.75 7.03 -5.58
C SER A 42 20.29 5.83 -6.33
N PHE A 43 21.48 5.97 -6.90
CA PHE A 43 22.22 4.86 -7.49
C PHE A 43 23.72 4.98 -7.18
N PRO A 44 24.48 3.87 -7.17
CA PRO A 44 25.93 3.89 -6.99
C PRO A 44 26.61 4.66 -8.12
N ASN A 45 27.60 5.50 -7.79
CA ASN A 45 28.49 6.14 -8.75
C ASN A 45 29.82 5.37 -8.90
N THR A 46 29.88 4.13 -8.45
CA THR A 46 31.07 3.28 -8.54
C THR A 46 30.99 2.38 -9.76
N ILE A 47 32.10 2.23 -10.50
CA ILE A 47 32.14 1.39 -11.71
C ILE A 47 31.85 -0.08 -11.38
N THR A 48 32.35 -0.57 -10.25
CA THR A 48 32.18 -1.97 -9.81
C THR A 48 30.72 -2.38 -9.71
N ALA A 49 29.83 -1.47 -9.30
CA ALA A 49 28.40 -1.76 -9.23
C ALA A 49 27.79 -1.98 -10.62
N TRP A 50 28.33 -1.32 -11.66
CA TRP A 50 27.78 -1.30 -13.02
C TRP A 50 28.57 -2.16 -14.02
N HIS A 51 29.48 -3.03 -13.56
CA HIS A 51 30.40 -3.76 -14.42
C HIS A 51 29.72 -4.51 -15.58
N GLU A 52 28.54 -5.11 -15.38
CA GLU A 52 27.75 -5.80 -16.41
C GLU A 52 27.23 -4.89 -17.55
N TYR A 53 27.25 -3.57 -17.31
CA TYR A 53 26.80 -2.54 -18.24
C TYR A 53 27.97 -1.76 -18.86
N MET A 54 29.20 -2.02 -18.42
CA MET A 54 30.41 -1.40 -18.96
C MET A 54 31.00 -2.26 -20.08
N ASN A 55 31.60 -1.61 -21.09
CA ASN A 55 32.45 -2.31 -22.06
C ASN A 55 33.84 -2.54 -21.43
N GLU A 56 34.53 -3.61 -21.82
CA GLU A 56 35.72 -4.18 -21.14
C GLU A 56 36.96 -3.25 -21.00
N GLU A 57 36.92 -2.01 -21.52
CA GLU A 57 38.07 -1.09 -21.57
C GLU A 57 37.94 0.15 -20.67
N ALA A 58 37.00 0.18 -19.71
CA ALA A 58 36.91 1.33 -18.79
C ALA A 58 38.11 1.36 -17.83
N ASP A 59 38.84 2.48 -17.79
CA ASP A 59 39.94 2.72 -16.85
C ASP A 59 39.42 2.70 -15.40
N LEU A 60 39.46 1.51 -14.79
CA LEU A 60 38.90 1.20 -13.47
C LEU A 60 39.55 1.97 -12.31
N ASN A 61 40.73 2.56 -12.53
CA ASN A 61 41.59 2.99 -11.44
C ASN A 61 41.38 4.44 -10.97
N ASN A 62 40.59 5.29 -11.66
CA ASN A 62 40.38 6.68 -11.21
C ASN A 62 39.11 7.39 -11.72
N SER A 63 38.17 6.67 -12.37
CA SER A 63 36.94 7.26 -12.88
C SER A 63 35.71 6.78 -12.11
N ASN A 64 34.67 7.62 -12.04
CA ASN A 64 33.38 7.25 -11.46
C ASN A 64 32.40 6.86 -12.57
N PHE A 65 31.33 6.14 -12.23
CA PHE A 65 30.40 5.58 -13.22
C PHE A 65 29.86 6.63 -14.20
N LEU A 66 29.40 7.79 -13.70
CA LEU A 66 28.89 8.86 -14.56
C LEU A 66 29.94 9.40 -15.54
N THR A 67 31.19 9.52 -15.11
CA THR A 67 32.30 9.91 -16.02
C THR A 67 32.55 8.87 -17.11
N CYS A 68 32.46 7.57 -16.79
CA CYS A 68 32.63 6.50 -17.79
C CYS A 68 31.52 6.51 -18.85
N VAL A 69 30.28 6.72 -18.43
CA VAL A 69 29.14 6.81 -19.36
C VAL A 69 28.99 8.18 -20.03
N LYS A 70 29.94 9.10 -19.79
CA LYS A 70 29.96 10.49 -20.31
C LYS A 70 28.65 11.24 -20.03
N LYS A 71 28.18 11.15 -18.78
CA LYS A 71 26.99 11.87 -18.30
C LYS A 71 27.31 12.65 -17.05
N ASP A 72 26.57 13.71 -16.82
CA ASP A 72 26.63 14.46 -15.57
C ASP A 72 25.24 14.72 -14.95
N ALA A 73 25.21 15.53 -13.89
CA ALA A 73 23.98 15.92 -13.22
C ALA A 73 23.02 16.72 -14.12
N ALA A 74 23.55 17.59 -14.99
CA ALA A 74 22.74 18.40 -15.90
C ALA A 74 22.11 17.53 -16.98
N ASP A 75 22.82 16.53 -17.48
CA ASP A 75 22.28 15.57 -18.44
C ASP A 75 21.07 14.80 -17.87
N ILE A 76 21.17 14.37 -16.60
CA ILE A 76 20.05 13.69 -15.90
C ILE A 76 18.84 14.63 -15.77
N ILE A 77 19.06 15.87 -15.32
CA ILE A 77 17.99 16.87 -15.17
C ILE A 77 17.33 17.14 -16.52
N ASN A 78 18.12 17.37 -17.57
CA ASN A 78 17.64 17.64 -18.92
C ASN A 78 16.86 16.46 -19.50
N ALA A 79 17.37 15.24 -19.39
CA ALA A 79 16.67 14.04 -19.85
C ALA A 79 15.34 13.84 -19.12
N SER A 80 15.33 14.05 -17.80
CA SER A 80 14.16 13.84 -16.96
C SER A 80 13.02 14.83 -17.18
N SER A 81 13.29 15.98 -17.82
CA SER A 81 12.26 16.96 -18.16
C SER A 81 11.15 16.41 -19.05
N LYS A 82 11.44 15.34 -19.81
CA LYS A 82 10.49 14.66 -20.70
C LYS A 82 9.76 13.50 -20.02
N TRP A 83 10.17 13.12 -18.80
CA TRP A 83 9.55 12.03 -18.04
C TRP A 83 8.37 12.57 -17.22
N LYS A 84 7.49 11.65 -16.79
CA LYS A 84 6.38 11.99 -15.88
C LYS A 84 6.85 12.53 -14.53
N LEU A 85 7.99 12.02 -14.04
CA LEU A 85 8.66 12.51 -12.84
C LEU A 85 10.00 13.12 -13.26
N SER A 86 10.13 14.44 -13.13
CA SER A 86 11.34 15.17 -13.47
C SER A 86 12.25 15.34 -12.26
N VAL A 87 13.57 15.30 -12.51
CA VAL A 87 14.61 15.55 -11.50
C VAL A 87 14.89 17.05 -11.48
N ARG A 88 14.79 17.64 -10.29
CA ARG A 88 15.10 19.05 -10.05
C ARG A 88 16.52 19.27 -9.58
N ASN A 89 17.06 18.33 -8.82
CA ASN A 89 18.37 18.46 -8.21
C ASN A 89 19.06 17.10 -8.06
N VAL A 90 20.39 17.11 -8.13
CA VAL A 90 21.25 15.94 -8.01
C VAL A 90 22.33 16.24 -6.98
N LYS A 91 22.57 15.32 -6.05
CA LYS A 91 23.65 15.42 -5.05
C LYS A 91 24.53 14.18 -5.08
N PHE A 92 25.81 14.37 -4.77
CA PHE A 92 26.78 13.29 -4.65
C PHE A 92 27.09 13.09 -3.17
N ILE A 93 26.77 11.91 -2.63
CA ILE A 93 26.94 11.61 -1.20
C ILE A 93 27.43 10.16 -1.10
N ASN A 94 28.56 9.92 -0.44
CA ASN A 94 29.11 8.59 -0.16
C ASN A 94 29.11 7.67 -1.40
N ASP A 95 29.75 8.12 -2.48
CA ASP A 95 29.83 7.40 -3.77
C ASP A 95 28.48 7.05 -4.40
N ARG A 96 27.42 7.77 -4.06
CA ARG A 96 26.10 7.64 -4.67
C ARG A 96 25.62 8.95 -5.25
N VAL A 97 24.85 8.82 -6.32
CA VAL A 97 24.10 9.91 -6.93
C VAL A 97 22.70 9.89 -6.33
N HIS A 98 22.29 10.99 -5.70
CA HIS A 98 21.01 11.19 -5.05
C HIS A 98 20.16 12.16 -5.87
N LEU A 99 18.96 11.74 -6.26
CA LEU A 99 18.07 12.48 -7.13
C LEU A 99 16.89 13.05 -6.34
N PHE A 100 16.57 14.32 -6.56
CA PHE A 100 15.45 15.02 -5.95
C PHE A 100 14.46 15.38 -7.05
N ILE A 101 13.26 14.84 -6.98
CA ILE A 101 12.18 15.07 -7.92
C ILE A 101 11.62 16.48 -7.73
N ASP A 102 11.19 17.11 -8.82
CA ASP A 102 10.41 18.34 -8.73
C ASP A 102 9.03 18.08 -8.12
N ARG A 103 8.94 18.18 -6.79
CA ARG A 103 7.72 17.87 -6.03
C ARG A 103 6.50 18.64 -6.53
N ARG A 104 6.66 19.88 -6.99
CA ARG A 104 5.53 20.73 -7.43
C ARG A 104 4.78 20.13 -8.61
N THR A 105 5.51 19.66 -9.61
CA THR A 105 4.94 19.02 -10.80
C THR A 105 4.58 17.57 -10.53
N ALA A 106 5.45 16.85 -9.80
CA ALA A 106 5.27 15.45 -9.50
C ALA A 106 4.03 15.14 -8.66
N ILE A 107 3.65 15.99 -7.69
CA ILE A 107 2.46 15.72 -6.86
C ILE A 107 1.21 15.57 -7.73
N ARG A 108 1.00 16.48 -8.68
CA ARG A 108 -0.16 16.43 -9.58
C ARG A 108 -0.18 15.11 -10.36
N VAL A 109 0.95 14.78 -11.00
CA VAL A 109 1.10 13.56 -11.80
C VAL A 109 0.84 12.30 -10.96
N CYS A 110 1.37 12.25 -9.74
CA CYS A 110 1.16 11.14 -8.80
C CYS A 110 -0.31 10.97 -8.42
N LEU A 111 -1.01 12.07 -8.13
CA LEU A 111 -2.43 12.03 -7.75
C LEU A 111 -3.32 11.62 -8.93
N GLU A 112 -3.10 12.20 -10.12
CA GLU A 112 -3.84 11.84 -11.34
C GLU A 112 -3.66 10.36 -11.69
N CYS A 113 -2.42 9.87 -11.62
CA CYS A 113 -2.13 8.45 -11.83
C CYS A 113 -2.80 7.55 -10.78
N CYS A 114 -2.78 7.96 -9.52
CA CYS A 114 -3.43 7.23 -8.43
C CYS A 114 -4.95 7.11 -8.67
N THR A 115 -5.62 8.20 -9.06
CA THR A 115 -7.05 8.18 -9.37
C THR A 115 -7.36 7.26 -10.56
N ALA A 116 -6.57 7.33 -11.63
CA ALA A 116 -6.72 6.45 -12.78
C ALA A 116 -6.54 4.96 -12.40
N ASN A 117 -5.53 4.66 -11.58
CA ASN A 117 -5.30 3.32 -11.08
C ASN A 117 -6.44 2.84 -10.17
N ASN A 118 -6.96 3.67 -9.28
CA ASN A 118 -8.09 3.31 -8.40
C ASN A 118 -9.33 2.93 -9.22
N HIS A 119 -9.66 3.70 -10.26
CA HIS A 119 -10.77 3.39 -11.15
C HIS A 119 -10.56 2.03 -11.84
N TRP A 120 -9.36 1.79 -12.38
CA TRP A 120 -9.01 0.52 -13.01
C TRP A 120 -9.07 -0.67 -12.04
N ILE A 121 -8.59 -0.52 -10.81
CA ILE A 121 -8.62 -1.57 -9.80
C ILE A 121 -10.06 -1.92 -9.43
N ILE A 122 -10.92 -0.93 -9.19
CA ILE A 122 -12.34 -1.14 -8.86
C ILE A 122 -13.03 -1.94 -9.96
N GLN A 123 -12.80 -1.57 -11.23
CA GLN A 123 -13.34 -2.32 -12.37
C GLN A 123 -12.83 -3.76 -12.41
N LYS A 124 -11.54 -3.99 -12.16
CA LYS A 124 -10.94 -5.33 -12.17
C LYS A 124 -11.45 -6.22 -11.04
N LEU A 125 -11.67 -5.68 -9.86
CA LEU A 125 -12.19 -6.45 -8.72
C LEU A 125 -13.63 -6.90 -8.92
N ASN A 126 -14.43 -6.17 -9.69
CA ASN A 126 -15.76 -6.62 -10.09
C ASN A 126 -15.69 -7.86 -11.01
N ASN A 127 -14.57 -8.07 -11.72
CA ASN A 127 -14.33 -9.25 -12.55
C ASN A 127 -13.72 -10.35 -11.68
N LYS A 128 -14.57 -11.10 -10.96
CA LYS A 128 -14.14 -12.19 -10.09
C LYS A 128 -13.26 -13.19 -10.84
N GLN A 129 -12.10 -13.50 -10.28
CA GLN A 129 -11.24 -14.60 -10.71
C GLN A 129 -11.19 -15.68 -9.64
N ASN A 130 -11.32 -16.94 -10.04
CA ASN A 130 -11.29 -18.10 -9.15
C ASN A 130 -10.02 -18.93 -9.38
N VAL A 131 -8.86 -18.32 -9.16
CA VAL A 131 -7.56 -18.94 -9.38
C VAL A 131 -7.11 -19.73 -8.15
N ALA A 132 -7.45 -19.25 -6.96
CA ALA A 132 -7.20 -19.89 -5.68
C ALA A 132 -8.45 -20.62 -5.16
N CYS A 133 -8.25 -21.82 -4.61
CA CYS A 133 -9.28 -22.59 -3.93
C CYS A 133 -8.80 -23.15 -2.59
N ILE A 134 -9.75 -23.48 -1.72
CA ILE A 134 -9.50 -24.09 -0.42
C ILE A 134 -9.21 -25.59 -0.62
N ASP A 135 -8.21 -26.12 0.09
CA ASP A 135 -8.07 -27.56 0.29
C ASP A 135 -9.30 -28.09 1.05
N PRO A 136 -10.09 -29.04 0.50
CA PRO A 136 -11.29 -29.57 1.13
C PRO A 136 -11.10 -30.05 2.57
N SER A 137 -9.89 -30.50 2.94
CA SER A 137 -9.55 -30.94 4.30
C SER A 137 -9.43 -29.79 5.32
N CYS A 138 -9.47 -28.55 4.84
CA CYS A 138 -9.38 -27.32 5.64
C CYS A 138 -10.71 -26.57 5.74
N ASP A 139 -11.74 -27.00 5.01
CA ASP A 139 -13.05 -26.38 5.07
C ASP A 139 -13.74 -26.74 6.39
N GLY A 140 -13.98 -25.72 7.21
CA GLY A 140 -14.51 -25.89 8.55
C GLY A 140 -14.84 -24.54 9.19
N ALA A 141 -15.28 -24.61 10.45
CA ALA A 141 -15.71 -23.44 11.23
C ALA A 141 -14.62 -22.87 12.14
N SER A 142 -13.43 -23.48 12.22
CA SER A 142 -12.34 -22.99 13.07
C SER A 142 -11.78 -21.65 12.60
N ILE A 143 -11.13 -20.89 13.48
CA ILE A 143 -10.45 -19.63 13.08
C ILE A 143 -9.29 -19.90 12.10
N THR A 144 -8.64 -21.06 12.18
CA THR A 144 -7.65 -21.45 11.16
C THR A 144 -8.31 -21.66 9.80
N SER A 145 -9.51 -22.27 9.76
CA SER A 145 -10.29 -22.39 8.52
C SER A 145 -10.74 -21.03 8.00
N LEU A 146 -11.10 -20.10 8.88
CA LEU A 146 -11.39 -18.71 8.51
C LEU A 146 -10.17 -18.02 7.89
N ARG A 147 -8.97 -18.20 8.46
CA ARG A 147 -7.72 -17.68 7.88
C ARG A 147 -7.47 -18.21 6.46
N VAL A 148 -7.70 -19.50 6.24
CA VAL A 148 -7.59 -20.12 4.91
C VAL A 148 -8.59 -19.49 3.94
N LYS A 149 -9.85 -19.31 4.35
CA LYS A 149 -10.90 -18.65 3.56
C LYS A 149 -10.52 -17.21 3.19
N SER A 150 -10.10 -16.41 4.17
CA SER A 150 -9.63 -15.03 3.95
C SER A 150 -8.42 -14.97 3.03
N LEU A 151 -7.48 -15.92 3.15
CA LEU A 151 -6.30 -15.99 2.30
C LEU A 151 -6.65 -16.33 0.85
N VAL A 152 -7.56 -17.29 0.61
CA VAL A 152 -8.07 -17.61 -0.73
C VAL A 152 -8.71 -16.38 -1.37
N HIS A 153 -9.58 -15.69 -0.63
CA HIS A 153 -10.22 -14.46 -1.08
C HIS A 153 -9.18 -13.39 -1.48
N ALA A 154 -8.24 -13.10 -0.58
CA ALA A 154 -7.20 -12.11 -0.84
C ALA A 154 -6.31 -12.47 -2.03
N ILE A 155 -5.95 -13.75 -2.20
CA ILE A 155 -5.17 -14.20 -3.36
C ILE A 155 -5.97 -13.99 -4.65
N ASN A 156 -7.25 -14.35 -4.69
CA ASN A 156 -8.10 -14.15 -5.87
C ASN A 156 -8.20 -12.66 -6.25
N SER A 157 -8.40 -11.78 -5.27
CA SER A 157 -8.44 -10.33 -5.51
C SER A 157 -7.10 -9.78 -5.99
N LEU A 158 -5.98 -10.20 -5.39
CA LEU A 158 -4.64 -9.74 -5.78
C LEU A 158 -4.21 -10.28 -7.15
N VAL A 159 -4.58 -11.51 -7.47
CA VAL A 159 -4.31 -12.12 -8.77
C VAL A 159 -5.10 -11.42 -9.89
N ALA A 160 -6.38 -11.08 -9.65
CA ALA A 160 -7.19 -10.33 -10.60
C ALA A 160 -6.61 -8.95 -10.95
N ILE A 161 -5.87 -8.35 -10.02
CA ILE A 161 -5.18 -7.06 -10.20
C ILE A 161 -3.84 -7.23 -10.92
N ASN A 162 -3.07 -8.27 -10.59
CA ASN A 162 -1.67 -8.39 -11.01
C ASN A 162 -1.46 -9.16 -12.31
N SER A 163 -2.39 -10.05 -12.64
CA SER A 163 -2.20 -10.99 -13.73
C SER A 163 -3.02 -10.56 -14.94
N GLY A 164 -2.33 -10.08 -15.98
CA GLY A 164 -2.88 -10.25 -17.32
C GLY A 164 -3.03 -11.75 -17.55
N ASN A 165 -4.27 -12.22 -17.68
CA ASN A 165 -4.67 -13.59 -18.00
C ASN A 165 -3.65 -14.68 -17.59
N LEU A 166 -3.55 -15.00 -16.30
CA LEU A 166 -3.02 -16.32 -15.94
C LEU A 166 -3.88 -17.37 -16.65
N PRO A 167 -3.31 -18.38 -17.33
CA PRO A 167 -4.10 -19.44 -17.92
C PRO A 167 -4.92 -20.11 -16.81
N GLU A 168 -6.20 -20.39 -17.08
CA GLU A 168 -7.17 -20.98 -16.14
C GLU A 168 -6.65 -22.26 -15.44
N THR A 169 -5.62 -22.89 -16.01
CA THR A 169 -4.91 -24.05 -15.48
C THR A 169 -4.01 -23.75 -14.27
N SER A 170 -3.75 -22.49 -13.94
CA SER A 170 -2.86 -22.07 -12.85
C SER A 170 -3.57 -22.13 -11.49
N ARG A 171 -4.05 -23.31 -11.11
CA ARG A 171 -4.81 -23.49 -9.87
C ARG A 171 -3.90 -23.37 -8.65
N ILE A 172 -4.19 -22.40 -7.79
CA ILE A 172 -3.53 -22.23 -6.49
C ILE A 172 -4.35 -22.95 -5.41
N VAL A 173 -3.75 -23.88 -4.69
CA VAL A 173 -4.43 -24.56 -3.57
C VAL A 173 -3.91 -23.98 -2.26
N VAL A 174 -4.82 -23.47 -1.43
CA VAL A 174 -4.48 -22.97 -0.09
C VAL A 174 -4.83 -24.04 0.94
N THR A 175 -3.82 -24.50 1.69
CA THR A 175 -3.99 -25.57 2.69
C THR A 175 -3.37 -25.19 4.02
N SER A 176 -3.96 -25.65 5.13
CA SER A 176 -3.35 -25.60 6.47
C SER A 176 -2.65 -26.91 6.87
N LYS A 177 -2.65 -27.90 5.97
CA LYS A 177 -2.07 -29.22 6.20
C LYS A 177 -0.72 -29.30 5.49
N SER A 178 0.36 -29.44 6.26
CA SER A 178 1.70 -29.63 5.70
C SER A 178 1.85 -30.95 4.94
N SER A 179 1.01 -31.95 5.23
CA SER A 179 1.04 -33.28 4.61
C SER A 179 0.35 -33.36 3.24
N ASN A 180 -0.50 -32.37 2.88
CA ASN A 180 -1.32 -32.39 1.67
C ASN A 180 -0.77 -31.43 0.61
N MET A 181 0.48 -31.65 0.20
CA MET A 181 0.98 -31.02 -1.03
C MET A 181 0.35 -31.74 -2.22
N CYS A 182 -0.88 -31.37 -2.60
CA CYS A 182 -1.56 -31.92 -3.77
C CYS A 182 -0.78 -31.57 -5.05
N GLY A 183 -0.67 -32.54 -5.97
CA GLY A 183 0.18 -32.48 -7.16
C GLY A 183 -0.14 -31.37 -8.19
N ALA A 184 0.80 -31.18 -9.11
CA ALA A 184 0.84 -30.32 -10.32
C ALA A 184 0.50 -28.83 -10.20
N GLY A 185 -0.16 -28.37 -9.13
CA GLY A 185 -0.53 -26.96 -8.90
C GLY A 185 0.34 -26.24 -7.86
N GLN A 186 0.34 -24.91 -7.87
CA GLN A 186 1.05 -24.11 -6.88
C GLN A 186 0.32 -24.19 -5.52
N THR A 187 0.98 -24.70 -4.48
CA THR A 187 0.38 -24.80 -3.15
C THR A 187 0.84 -23.65 -2.25
N VAL A 188 -0.09 -23.02 -1.54
CA VAL A 188 0.19 -22.01 -0.51
C VAL A 188 -0.17 -22.57 0.86
N LEU A 189 0.85 -22.81 1.68
CA LEU A 189 0.67 -23.22 3.06
C LEU A 189 0.16 -22.04 3.91
N CYS A 190 -0.91 -22.27 4.67
CA CYS A 190 -1.51 -21.36 5.62
C CYS A 190 -1.24 -21.85 7.04
N GLY A 191 -0.40 -21.13 7.77
CA GLY A 191 -0.06 -21.45 9.15
C GLY A 191 -1.28 -21.41 10.07
N PRO A 192 -1.25 -22.12 11.20
CA PRO A 192 -2.36 -22.15 12.13
C PRO A 192 -2.56 -20.80 12.83
N VAL A 193 -3.75 -20.61 13.38
CA VAL A 193 -4.04 -19.52 14.33
C VAL A 193 -3.84 -20.05 15.74
N LEU A 194 -2.97 -19.39 16.50
CA LEU A 194 -2.64 -19.73 17.87
C LEU A 194 -3.24 -18.71 18.83
N ASN A 195 -3.66 -19.17 19.99
CA ASN A 195 -4.00 -18.30 21.11
C ASN A 195 -2.71 -17.73 21.70
N ALA A 196 -2.60 -16.41 21.80
CA ALA A 196 -1.39 -15.73 22.25
C ALA A 196 -1.00 -16.07 23.70
N ASN A 197 -1.98 -16.38 24.55
CA ASN A 197 -1.76 -16.69 25.96
C ASN A 197 -1.26 -18.13 26.15
N THR A 198 -1.85 -19.09 25.45
CA THR A 198 -1.49 -20.52 25.60
C THR A 198 -0.42 -20.98 24.61
N ASN A 199 -0.20 -20.22 23.53
CA ASN A 199 0.61 -20.62 22.36
C ASN A 199 0.16 -21.93 21.69
N VAL A 200 -1.07 -22.40 21.98
CA VAL A 200 -1.67 -23.57 21.36
C VAL A 200 -2.62 -23.13 20.23
N LYS A 201 -2.82 -24.00 19.25
CA LYS A 201 -3.79 -23.78 18.17
C LYS A 201 -5.18 -23.51 18.75
N GLU A 202 -5.80 -22.41 18.33
CA GLU A 202 -7.16 -22.09 18.74
C GLU A 202 -8.15 -23.02 18.01
N SER A 203 -8.92 -23.78 18.79
CA SER A 203 -9.86 -24.78 18.31
C SER A 203 -11.22 -24.73 19.01
N ILE A 204 -11.38 -23.87 20.01
CA ILE A 204 -12.62 -23.75 20.79
C ILE A 204 -13.52 -22.72 20.11
N LEU A 205 -12.98 -21.55 19.77
CA LEU A 205 -13.75 -20.46 19.17
C LEU A 205 -13.94 -20.69 17.66
N SER A 206 -15.17 -20.48 17.17
CA SER A 206 -15.45 -20.51 15.74
C SER A 206 -15.00 -19.21 15.05
N GLY A 207 -14.83 -19.24 13.73
CA GLY A 207 -14.52 -18.05 12.93
C GLY A 207 -15.60 -16.97 13.04
N GLU A 208 -16.88 -17.37 13.03
CA GLU A 208 -18.01 -16.45 13.20
C GLU A 208 -18.03 -15.82 14.58
N ASP A 209 -17.76 -16.59 15.63
CA ASP A 209 -17.70 -16.07 16.99
C ASP A 209 -16.51 -15.13 17.17
N PHE A 210 -15.39 -15.39 16.50
CA PHE A 210 -14.26 -14.47 16.48
C PHE A 210 -14.58 -13.14 15.78
N ILE A 211 -15.33 -13.18 14.67
CA ILE A 211 -15.82 -11.97 14.02
C ILE A 211 -16.71 -11.17 14.96
N LYS A 212 -17.71 -11.81 15.60
CA LYS A 212 -18.59 -11.16 16.58
C LYS A 212 -17.82 -10.59 17.77
N LEU A 213 -16.82 -11.30 18.27
CA LEU A 213 -15.94 -10.83 19.34
C LEU A 213 -15.28 -9.50 18.96
N ARG A 214 -14.68 -9.40 17.77
CA ARG A 214 -14.05 -8.16 17.29
C ARG A 214 -15.05 -7.05 16.97
N GLN A 215 -16.24 -7.38 16.48
CA GLN A 215 -17.33 -6.40 16.29
C GLN A 215 -17.71 -5.74 17.62
N ASN A 216 -17.90 -6.54 18.67
CA ASN A 216 -18.24 -6.06 20.01
C ASN A 216 -17.14 -5.18 20.61
N GLU A 217 -15.87 -5.57 20.44
CA GLU A 217 -14.73 -4.75 20.86
C GLU A 217 -14.67 -3.39 20.16
N LEU A 218 -14.80 -3.37 18.82
CA LEU A 218 -14.79 -2.13 18.06
C LEU A 218 -15.96 -1.21 18.46
N MET A 219 -17.12 -1.81 18.73
CA MET A 219 -18.27 -1.09 19.27
C MET A 219 -17.98 -0.48 20.64
N LEU A 220 -17.42 -1.24 21.58
CA LEU A 220 -17.04 -0.72 22.90
C LEU A 220 -16.03 0.44 22.77
N ILE A 221 -15.03 0.30 21.91
CA ILE A 221 -14.06 1.38 21.64
C ILE A 221 -14.77 2.61 21.07
N ALA A 222 -15.69 2.43 20.11
CA ALA A 222 -16.46 3.52 19.51
C ALA A 222 -17.28 4.30 20.57
N HIS A 223 -17.97 3.58 21.45
CA HIS A 223 -18.80 4.17 22.50
C HIS A 223 -17.96 4.89 23.55
N HIS A 224 -16.94 4.23 24.10
CA HIS A 224 -16.16 4.75 25.23
C HIS A 224 -15.20 5.88 24.83
N LYS A 225 -14.59 5.81 23.65
CA LYS A 225 -13.55 6.76 23.24
C LYS A 225 -14.07 7.93 22.43
N TYR A 226 -15.18 7.75 21.71
CA TYR A 226 -15.68 8.75 20.76
C TYR A 226 -17.11 9.19 21.06
N GLY A 227 -17.75 8.66 22.10
CA GLY A 227 -19.12 9.01 22.49
C GLY A 227 -20.16 8.71 21.39
N LEU A 228 -19.78 7.88 20.40
CA LEU A 228 -20.65 7.49 19.31
C LEU A 228 -21.76 6.62 19.89
N ARG A 229 -22.99 7.13 19.87
CA ARG A 229 -24.17 6.34 20.16
C ARG A 229 -24.50 5.57 18.90
N ALA A 230 -24.56 4.23 19.00
CA ALA A 230 -25.02 3.38 17.91
C ALA A 230 -26.32 3.94 17.31
N GLY A 231 -26.32 4.23 16.01
CA GLY A 231 -27.57 4.50 15.31
C GLY A 231 -28.42 3.24 15.30
N THR A 232 -29.73 3.37 15.49
CA THR A 232 -30.67 2.22 15.52
C THR A 232 -31.05 1.70 14.12
N GLY A 233 -30.50 2.28 13.05
CA GLY A 233 -30.82 1.91 11.67
C GLY A 233 -30.05 0.68 11.15
N ASP A 234 -30.63 -0.01 10.17
CA ASP A 234 -30.04 -1.19 9.52
C ASP A 234 -28.64 -0.93 8.94
N ASN A 235 -28.42 0.25 8.38
CA ASN A 235 -27.12 0.69 7.85
C ASN A 235 -25.99 0.65 8.91
N TRP A 236 -26.31 0.87 10.19
CA TRP A 236 -25.32 0.84 11.26
C TRP A 236 -24.90 -0.59 11.59
N ARG A 237 -25.84 -1.54 11.58
CA ARG A 237 -25.55 -2.96 11.83
C ARG A 237 -24.64 -3.53 10.75
N ASP A 238 -24.95 -3.24 9.48
CA ASP A 238 -24.14 -3.68 8.35
C ASP A 238 -22.74 -3.06 8.36
N TYR A 239 -22.64 -1.78 8.75
CA TYR A 239 -21.36 -1.10 8.90
C TYR A 239 -20.47 -1.75 9.98
N ILE A 240 -21.02 -2.01 11.16
CA ILE A 240 -20.30 -2.70 12.24
C ILE A 240 -19.92 -4.12 11.84
N ALA A 241 -20.82 -4.82 11.14
CA ALA A 241 -20.54 -6.15 10.65
C ALA A 241 -19.32 -6.16 9.71
N HIS A 242 -19.29 -5.21 8.77
CA HIS A 242 -18.19 -5.02 7.83
C HIS A 242 -16.88 -4.63 8.53
N LEU A 243 -16.93 -3.75 9.54
CA LEU A 243 -15.75 -3.36 10.31
C LEU A 243 -15.13 -4.53 11.04
N GLY A 244 -15.94 -5.36 11.70
CA GLY A 244 -15.43 -6.54 12.42
C GLY A 244 -14.83 -7.58 11.48
N HIS A 245 -15.50 -7.87 10.36
CA HIS A 245 -14.96 -8.75 9.32
C HIS A 245 -13.62 -8.22 8.79
N SER A 246 -13.53 -6.90 8.59
CA SER A 246 -12.31 -6.25 8.11
C SER A 246 -11.16 -6.33 9.12
N ALA A 247 -11.46 -6.11 10.41
CA ALA A 247 -10.48 -6.23 11.47
C ALA A 247 -9.93 -7.64 11.60
N VAL A 248 -10.82 -8.65 11.62
CA VAL A 248 -10.43 -10.06 11.67
C VAL A 248 -9.59 -10.45 10.46
N THR A 249 -10.02 -10.08 9.25
CA THR A 249 -9.28 -10.41 8.03
C THR A 249 -7.88 -9.81 8.05
N PHE A 250 -7.76 -8.54 8.46
CA PHE A 250 -6.45 -7.91 8.63
C PHE A 250 -5.59 -8.65 9.66
N GLU A 251 -6.15 -9.01 10.82
CA GLU A 251 -5.44 -9.75 11.87
C GLU A 251 -4.90 -11.10 11.39
N LEU A 252 -5.69 -11.80 10.59
CA LEU A 252 -5.38 -13.12 10.06
C LEU A 252 -4.35 -13.07 8.92
N LEU A 253 -4.30 -11.98 8.15
CA LEU A 253 -3.46 -11.85 6.95
C LEU A 253 -2.22 -10.98 7.14
N GLN A 254 -2.07 -10.25 8.25
CA GLN A 254 -0.92 -9.37 8.51
C GLN A 254 0.42 -10.11 8.67
N ILE A 255 0.39 -11.42 8.94
CA ILE A 255 1.56 -12.29 9.03
C ILE A 255 1.65 -13.13 7.76
N GLN A 256 2.89 -13.42 7.33
CA GLN A 256 3.16 -14.28 6.19
C GLN A 256 2.29 -15.55 6.21
N PRO A 257 1.67 -15.94 5.07
CA PRO A 257 0.76 -17.07 4.98
C PRO A 257 1.25 -18.34 5.66
N SER A 258 2.49 -18.75 5.39
CA SER A 258 3.09 -19.99 5.92
C SER A 258 3.37 -19.98 7.42
N SER A 259 3.40 -18.80 8.04
CA SER A 259 3.72 -18.64 9.46
C SER A 259 2.46 -18.65 10.31
N ALA A 260 2.55 -19.15 11.55
CA ALA A 260 1.44 -19.11 12.49
C ALA A 260 1.13 -17.66 12.92
N VAL A 261 -0.16 -17.33 13.08
CA VAL A 261 -0.61 -16.04 13.63
C VAL A 261 -0.97 -16.24 15.09
N LYS A 262 -0.46 -15.38 15.97
CA LYS A 262 -0.85 -15.35 17.38
C LYS A 262 -1.90 -14.27 17.60
N ILE A 263 -3.05 -14.64 18.11
CA ILE A 263 -4.17 -13.73 18.38
C ILE A 263 -4.45 -13.70 19.88
N ASN A 264 -4.60 -12.51 20.42
CA ASN A 264 -5.15 -12.33 21.75
C ASN A 264 -6.68 -12.21 21.64
N PHE A 265 -7.40 -13.10 22.33
CA PHE A 265 -8.85 -13.15 22.38
C PHE A 265 -9.44 -12.45 23.61
N ASP A 266 -8.60 -11.94 24.51
CA ASP A 266 -9.04 -11.22 25.69
C ASP A 266 -9.49 -9.80 25.33
N VAL A 267 -10.78 -9.54 25.50
CA VAL A 267 -11.44 -8.24 25.26
C VAL A 267 -10.77 -7.09 26.02
N SER A 268 -10.21 -7.36 27.20
CA SER A 268 -9.54 -6.38 28.05
C SER A 268 -8.26 -5.80 27.44
N THR A 269 -7.63 -6.53 26.52
CA THR A 269 -6.39 -6.10 25.86
C THR A 269 -6.64 -5.35 24.54
N GLY A 270 -7.88 -5.36 24.07
CA GLY A 270 -8.35 -4.71 22.85
C GLY A 270 -8.00 -5.45 21.55
N CYS A 271 -8.73 -5.13 20.48
CA CYS A 271 -8.43 -5.52 19.10
C CYS A 271 -6.96 -5.28 18.79
N SER A 272 -6.35 -6.08 17.90
CA SER A 272 -4.94 -5.88 17.54
C SER A 272 -4.71 -4.40 17.23
N LYS A 273 -3.74 -3.79 17.92
CA LYS A 273 -3.50 -2.35 17.83
C LYS A 273 -3.34 -1.89 16.37
N GLY A 274 -2.95 -2.77 15.45
CA GLY A 274 -2.86 -2.52 14.01
C GLY A 274 -4.20 -2.35 13.30
N ALA A 275 -5.11 -3.33 13.39
CA ALA A 275 -6.36 -3.32 12.63
C ALA A 275 -7.27 -2.16 13.04
N ALA A 276 -7.51 -2.00 14.36
CA ALA A 276 -8.29 -0.88 14.89
C ALA A 276 -7.68 0.49 14.53
N PHE A 277 -6.36 0.59 14.49
CA PHE A 277 -5.67 1.83 14.12
C PHE A 277 -5.86 2.19 12.64
N ILE A 278 -5.79 1.22 11.73
CA ILE A 278 -6.07 1.45 10.30
C ILE A 278 -7.52 1.88 10.11
N LEU A 279 -8.47 1.13 10.66
CA LEU A 279 -9.90 1.43 10.54
C LEU A 279 -10.24 2.81 11.12
N TYR A 280 -9.63 3.19 12.24
CA TYR A 280 -9.78 4.53 12.80
C TYR A 280 -9.26 5.62 11.86
N ASN A 281 -8.14 5.39 11.16
CA ASN A 281 -7.65 6.34 10.15
C ASN A 281 -8.57 6.42 8.93
N CYS A 282 -9.21 5.31 8.51
CA CYS A 282 -10.26 5.34 7.48
C CYS A 282 -11.43 6.23 7.91
N ALA A 283 -12.01 5.95 9.08
CA ALA A 283 -13.15 6.71 9.61
C ALA A 283 -12.83 8.20 9.79
N ARG A 284 -11.59 8.52 10.17
CA ARG A 284 -11.12 9.90 10.26
C ARG A 284 -11.11 10.60 8.90
N LEU A 285 -10.56 9.97 7.86
CA LEU A 285 -10.54 10.53 6.51
C LEU A 285 -11.95 10.73 5.98
N GLU A 286 -12.81 9.73 6.15
CA GLU A 286 -14.22 9.79 5.78
C GLU A 286 -14.91 10.97 6.48
N THR A 287 -14.67 11.16 7.78
CA THR A 287 -15.23 12.29 8.54
C THR A 287 -14.73 13.63 8.00
N ILE A 288 -13.44 13.76 7.68
CA ILE A 288 -12.88 14.99 7.10
C ILE A 288 -13.58 15.32 5.77
N ILE A 289 -13.76 14.34 4.90
CA ILE A 289 -14.39 14.51 3.59
C ILE A 289 -15.87 14.85 3.76
N ARG A 290 -16.58 14.12 4.62
CA ARG A 290 -18.00 14.37 4.90
C ARG A 290 -18.21 15.77 5.46
N THR A 291 -17.45 16.16 6.48
CA THR A 291 -17.54 17.51 7.06
C THR A 291 -17.18 18.58 6.03
N PHE A 292 -16.18 18.36 5.18
CA PHE A 292 -15.90 19.29 4.08
C PHE A 292 -17.12 19.43 3.15
N ASN A 293 -17.71 18.33 2.70
CA ASN A 293 -18.86 18.35 1.81
C ASN A 293 -20.08 19.03 2.46
N GLU A 294 -20.37 18.75 3.73
CA GLU A 294 -21.42 19.42 4.51
C GLU A 294 -21.19 20.95 4.54
N ARG A 295 -19.93 21.38 4.74
CA ARG A 295 -19.53 22.80 4.72
C ARG A 295 -19.54 23.45 3.35
N VAL A 296 -19.48 22.67 2.27
CA VAL A 296 -19.68 23.19 0.90
C VAL A 296 -21.16 23.40 0.66
N VAL A 297 -22.00 22.45 1.08
CA VAL A 297 -23.46 22.54 0.94
C VAL A 297 -24.04 23.71 1.74
N ASP A 298 -23.52 23.97 2.95
CA ASP A 298 -23.98 25.10 3.79
C ASP A 298 -23.38 26.46 3.38
N GLY A 299 -22.51 26.50 2.35
CA GLY A 299 -21.88 27.71 1.82
C GLY A 299 -20.69 28.23 2.64
N THR A 300 -20.27 27.53 3.70
CA THR A 300 -19.10 27.91 4.51
C THR A 300 -17.78 27.76 3.73
N TYR A 301 -17.66 26.72 2.91
CA TYR A 301 -16.49 26.42 2.09
C TYR A 301 -16.81 26.44 0.60
N PRO A 302 -15.85 26.87 -0.26
CA PRO A 302 -15.99 26.71 -1.69
C PRO A 302 -15.85 25.23 -2.08
N PRO A 303 -16.47 24.79 -3.20
CA PRO A 303 -16.20 23.47 -3.76
C PRO A 303 -14.72 23.33 -4.15
N LEU A 304 -14.25 22.08 -4.23
CA LEU A 304 -12.87 21.85 -4.63
C LEU A 304 -12.62 22.29 -6.07
N PRO A 305 -11.52 23.02 -6.33
CA PRO A 305 -11.12 23.31 -7.69
C PRO A 305 -10.68 22.02 -8.40
N GLN A 306 -10.74 22.03 -9.74
CA GLN A 306 -10.18 20.96 -10.55
C GLN A 306 -8.70 20.76 -10.23
N ILE A 307 -8.21 19.52 -10.31
CA ILE A 307 -6.83 19.17 -9.92
C ILE A 307 -5.76 19.98 -10.69
N ALA A 308 -6.04 20.33 -11.94
CA ALA A 308 -5.20 21.19 -12.77
C ALA A 308 -5.02 22.61 -12.22
N ASN A 309 -6.01 23.10 -11.48
CA ASN A 309 -6.08 24.45 -10.92
C ASN A 309 -5.64 24.49 -9.44
N ILE A 310 -5.19 23.36 -8.88
CA ILE A 310 -4.68 23.31 -7.51
C ILE A 310 -3.22 23.74 -7.48
N ASP A 311 -2.92 24.67 -6.58
CA ASP A 311 -1.56 25.04 -6.23
C ASP A 311 -0.96 24.02 -5.25
N PHE A 312 -0.24 23.04 -5.80
CA PHE A 312 0.48 22.04 -5.01
C PHE A 312 1.77 22.58 -4.37
N SER A 313 2.18 23.83 -4.65
CA SER A 313 3.34 24.43 -4.00
C SER A 313 3.16 24.65 -2.49
N LEU A 314 1.90 24.65 -2.02
CA LEU A 314 1.53 24.74 -0.62
C LEU A 314 1.82 23.46 0.19
N LEU A 315 2.00 22.32 -0.50
CA LEU A 315 2.38 21.06 0.11
C LEU A 315 3.90 21.04 0.32
N THR A 316 4.31 21.46 1.51
CA THR A 316 5.71 21.73 1.88
C THR A 316 6.25 20.75 2.91
N GLN A 317 5.38 19.98 3.56
CA GLN A 317 5.78 19.06 4.63
C GLN A 317 6.34 17.77 4.04
N GLU A 318 7.36 17.22 4.69
CA GLU A 318 7.97 15.94 4.28
C GLU A 318 6.96 14.79 4.34
N GLU A 319 6.05 14.80 5.32
CA GLU A 319 5.01 13.79 5.42
C GLU A 319 3.99 13.86 4.27
N GLU A 320 3.68 15.05 3.75
CA GLU A 320 2.81 15.22 2.57
C GLU A 320 3.45 14.59 1.34
N TRP A 321 4.73 14.92 1.11
CA TRP A 321 5.47 14.36 -0.02
C TRP A 321 5.63 12.84 0.10
N ALA A 322 5.97 12.33 1.28
CA ALA A 322 6.07 10.90 1.52
C ALA A 322 4.72 10.17 1.34
N LEU A 323 3.60 10.79 1.72
CA LEU A 323 2.26 10.25 1.43
C LEU A 323 2.02 10.12 -0.07
N VAL A 324 2.33 11.16 -0.84
CA VAL A 324 2.13 11.17 -2.30
C VAL A 324 3.06 10.18 -3.01
N LEU A 325 4.37 10.30 -2.84
CA LEU A 325 5.34 9.51 -3.59
C LEU A 325 5.23 8.02 -3.23
N ARG A 326 5.19 7.68 -1.94
CA ARG A 326 5.24 6.28 -1.50
C ARG A 326 3.90 5.58 -1.58
N TYR A 327 2.81 6.29 -1.24
CA TYR A 327 1.53 5.62 -1.03
C TYR A 327 0.51 5.90 -2.13
N ALA A 328 0.47 7.10 -2.71
CA ALA A 328 -0.37 7.35 -3.88
C ALA A 328 0.29 6.79 -5.16
N ALA A 329 1.52 7.21 -5.47
CA ALA A 329 2.23 6.71 -6.66
C ALA A 329 2.72 5.27 -6.50
N GLY A 330 3.29 4.92 -5.34
CA GLY A 330 3.76 3.56 -5.04
C GLY A 330 2.65 2.53 -4.79
N ALA A 331 1.37 2.93 -4.82
CA ALA A 331 0.24 2.02 -4.64
C ALA A 331 0.24 0.87 -5.66
N ALA A 332 0.58 1.18 -6.92
CA ALA A 332 0.54 0.23 -8.02
C ALA A 332 1.61 -0.85 -7.86
N GLY A 333 2.87 -0.44 -7.65
CA GLY A 333 3.97 -1.36 -7.39
C GLY A 333 3.75 -2.19 -6.12
N ALA A 334 3.17 -1.60 -5.07
CA ALA A 334 2.81 -2.35 -3.86
C ALA A 334 1.80 -3.47 -4.14
N LEU A 335 0.77 -3.21 -4.95
CA LEU A 335 -0.22 -4.22 -5.34
C LEU A 335 0.40 -5.29 -6.25
N ALA A 336 1.13 -4.86 -7.29
CA ALA A 336 1.87 -5.73 -8.21
C ALA A 336 2.81 -6.70 -7.49
N GLY A 337 3.54 -6.20 -6.49
CA GLY A 337 4.49 -6.97 -5.71
C GLY A 337 3.86 -7.95 -4.71
N CYS A 338 2.57 -7.85 -4.41
CA CYS A 338 1.93 -8.74 -3.42
C CYS A 338 1.82 -10.17 -3.93
N GLY A 339 1.34 -10.40 -5.16
CA GLY A 339 1.01 -11.76 -5.62
C GLY A 339 0.17 -12.52 -4.59
N ALA A 340 0.62 -13.71 -4.18
CA ALA A 340 -0.03 -14.52 -3.13
C ALA A 340 0.37 -14.16 -1.68
N ARG A 341 0.89 -12.95 -1.44
CA ARG A 341 1.45 -12.51 -0.15
C ARG A 341 0.66 -11.32 0.43
N PRO A 342 -0.59 -11.48 0.88
CA PRO A 342 -1.40 -10.36 1.38
C PRO A 342 -0.80 -9.61 2.57
N HIS A 343 0.06 -10.26 3.37
CA HIS A 343 0.79 -9.62 4.47
C HIS A 343 1.63 -8.40 4.06
N THR A 344 2.15 -8.36 2.83
CA THR A 344 2.90 -7.19 2.35
C THR A 344 1.99 -6.00 2.11
N LEU A 345 0.75 -6.22 1.67
CA LEU A 345 -0.28 -5.19 1.59
C LEU A 345 -0.68 -4.70 2.98
N CYS A 346 -0.87 -5.60 3.95
CA CYS A 346 -1.16 -5.24 5.33
C CYS A 346 -0.06 -4.35 5.93
N ALA A 347 1.21 -4.67 5.68
CA ALA A 347 2.35 -3.85 6.09
C ALA A 347 2.35 -2.47 5.41
N PHE A 348 2.06 -2.42 4.11
CA PHE A 348 1.90 -1.16 3.36
C PHE A 348 0.81 -0.27 3.96
N LEU A 349 -0.37 -0.83 4.25
CA LEU A 349 -1.50 -0.10 4.84
C LEU A 349 -1.20 0.40 6.26
N SER A 350 -0.53 -0.43 7.07
CA SER A 350 -0.10 -0.06 8.42
C SER A 350 0.87 1.12 8.39
N ALA A 351 1.85 1.07 7.48
CA ALA A 351 2.83 2.14 7.32
C ALA A 351 2.17 3.44 6.83
N MET A 352 1.21 3.33 5.91
CA MET A 352 0.43 4.47 5.41
C MET A 352 -0.40 5.12 6.52
N ALA A 353 -1.17 4.33 7.28
CA ALA A 353 -1.99 4.81 8.38
C ALA A 353 -1.15 5.49 9.46
N ARG A 354 0.06 4.98 9.73
CA ARG A 354 0.99 5.57 10.69
C ARG A 354 1.47 6.95 10.22
N LEU A 355 1.90 7.06 8.96
CA LEU A 355 2.36 8.33 8.39
C LEU A 355 1.21 9.36 8.35
N LEU A 356 0.03 8.92 7.92
CA LEU A 356 -1.16 9.77 7.89
C LEU A 356 -1.55 10.28 9.28
N SER A 357 -1.54 9.42 10.30
CA SER A 357 -1.80 9.84 11.68
C SER A 357 -0.77 10.86 12.20
N GLN A 358 0.50 10.71 11.84
CA GLN A 358 1.55 11.67 12.21
C GLN A 358 1.33 13.02 11.53
N TYR A 359 1.02 13.01 10.24
CA TYR A 359 0.68 14.21 9.47
C TYR A 359 -0.53 14.92 10.06
N TYR A 360 -1.63 14.20 10.27
CA TYR A 360 -2.88 14.78 10.81
C TYR A 360 -2.71 15.40 12.20
N ARG A 361 -1.84 14.84 13.05
CA ARG A 361 -1.57 15.40 14.38
C ARG A 361 -0.96 16.80 14.31
N LYS A 362 -0.18 17.08 13.26
CA LYS A 362 0.56 18.35 13.08
C LYS A 362 -0.18 19.33 12.18
N THR A 363 -0.92 18.83 11.20
CA THR A 363 -1.52 19.65 10.15
C THR A 363 -3.04 19.71 10.28
N ARG A 364 -3.56 20.93 10.46
CA ARG A 364 -4.99 21.19 10.47
C ARG A 364 -5.50 21.29 9.03
N ILE A 365 -6.32 20.32 8.62
CA ILE A 365 -6.83 20.22 7.25
C ILE A 365 -8.01 21.18 7.05
N LEU A 366 -9.09 21.07 7.83
CA LEU A 366 -10.33 21.88 7.70
C LEU A 366 -10.27 23.24 8.41
N THR A 367 -9.12 23.91 8.42
CA THR A 367 -9.02 25.27 8.98
C THR A 367 -8.91 26.31 7.87
N ALA A 368 -9.59 27.45 8.07
CA ALA A 368 -9.82 28.55 7.11
C ALA A 368 -8.59 29.15 6.40
N SER A 369 -7.37 28.70 6.70
CA SER A 369 -6.13 29.18 6.05
C SER A 369 -5.58 28.20 5.00
N ARG A 370 -6.21 27.03 4.77
CA ARG A 370 -5.67 25.99 3.87
C ARG A 370 -6.73 25.37 2.95
N TYR A 371 -7.48 26.22 2.24
CA TYR A 371 -8.53 25.78 1.31
C TYR A 371 -8.06 24.85 0.16
N PHE A 372 -6.75 24.71 -0.05
CA PHE A 372 -6.16 23.95 -1.15
C PHE A 372 -5.60 22.57 -0.75
N CYS A 373 -5.63 22.21 0.54
CA CYS A 373 -5.04 20.98 1.07
C CYS A 373 -6.02 19.78 1.12
N TYR A 374 -7.25 19.94 0.61
CA TYR A 374 -8.32 18.94 0.75
C TYR A 374 -8.24 17.77 -0.23
N THR A 375 -7.50 17.89 -1.33
CA THR A 375 -7.36 16.82 -2.33
C THR A 375 -6.44 15.68 -1.91
N LEU A 376 -5.47 15.96 -1.04
CA LEU A 376 -4.58 14.94 -0.49
C LEU A 376 -5.37 13.96 0.41
N PRO A 377 -6.24 14.41 1.36
CA PRO A 377 -7.15 13.54 2.08
C PRO A 377 -8.08 12.70 1.21
N LEU A 378 -8.64 13.26 0.13
CA LEU A 378 -9.51 12.53 -0.80
C LEU A 378 -8.77 11.39 -1.51
N SER A 379 -7.63 11.70 -2.11
CA SER A 379 -6.82 10.71 -2.85
C SER A 379 -6.27 9.62 -1.93
N ILE A 380 -5.88 9.98 -0.70
CA ILE A 380 -5.44 9.02 0.33
C ILE A 380 -6.63 8.19 0.84
N ASN A 381 -7.82 8.77 0.99
CA ASN A 381 -9.00 8.03 1.46
C ASN A 381 -9.46 6.99 0.45
N GLU A 382 -9.50 7.36 -0.83
CA GLU A 382 -9.76 6.40 -1.89
C GLU A 382 -8.74 5.26 -1.85
N THR A 383 -7.46 5.57 -1.65
CA THR A 383 -6.39 4.56 -1.53
C THR A 383 -6.56 3.66 -0.30
N LEU A 384 -6.88 4.21 0.88
CA LEU A 384 -7.01 3.45 2.12
C LEU A 384 -8.30 2.62 2.14
N THR A 385 -9.44 3.22 1.77
CA THR A 385 -10.77 2.61 1.82
C THR A 385 -10.95 1.55 0.75
N SER A 386 -10.48 1.81 -0.47
CA SER A 386 -10.48 0.78 -1.51
C SER A 386 -9.60 -0.40 -1.10
N LYS A 387 -8.41 -0.15 -0.54
CA LYS A 387 -7.50 -1.23 -0.14
C LYS A 387 -7.94 -2.06 1.06
N THR A 388 -8.65 -1.48 2.02
CA THR A 388 -9.30 -2.28 3.07
C THR A 388 -10.44 -3.11 2.50
N HIS A 389 -11.18 -2.58 1.52
CA HIS A 389 -12.21 -3.33 0.79
C HIS A 389 -11.61 -4.54 0.06
N TYR A 390 -10.43 -4.42 -0.55
CA TYR A 390 -9.79 -5.50 -1.31
C TYR A 390 -9.46 -6.74 -0.48
N LEU A 391 -9.23 -6.56 0.82
CA LEU A 391 -8.97 -7.65 1.75
C LEU A 391 -10.26 -8.34 2.20
N THR A 392 -11.42 -7.68 2.10
CA THR A 392 -12.60 -8.00 2.94
C THR A 392 -13.91 -8.17 2.17
N LYS A 393 -13.95 -7.75 0.90
CA LYS A 393 -15.01 -7.95 -0.09
C LYS A 393 -14.41 -8.36 -1.42
#